data_AF-A0A2E9EBN2-F1
#
_entry.id   AF-A0A2E9EBN2-F1
#
_cell.length_a   1.000
_cell.length_b   1.000
_cell.length_c   1.000
_cell.angle_alpha   90.00
_cell.angle_beta   90.00
_cell.angle_gamma   90.00
#
_symmetry.space_group_name_H-M   'P 1'
#
loop_
_entity.id
_entity.type
_entity.pdbx_description
1 polymer ?
#
loop_
_entity_poly.entity_id
_entity_poly.type
_entity_poly.pdbx_seq_one_letter_code
_entity_poly.pdbx_strand_id
1 'polypeptide(L)' 'MKHMRKTLMIVSVLAMAGCDSRNDLECSTENGEIFSLNRDGERLNAKEACTCMQIRMFKTATKGFADETQLSDDYGC' A
#
# COMPACT_ATOMS: atom_id res chain seq x y z
N MET A 1 38.95 -4.59 -31.96
CA MET A 1 37.60 -5.21 -31.82
C MET A 1 37.46 -5.82 -30.43
N LYS A 2 36.26 -5.75 -29.85
CA LYS A 2 35.80 -6.32 -28.56
C LYS A 2 36.07 -5.49 -27.29
N HIS A 3 35.34 -4.39 -27.13
CA HIS A 3 34.88 -3.99 -25.80
C HIS A 3 33.63 -4.79 -25.46
N MET A 4 33.78 -5.68 -24.49
CA MET A 4 32.76 -6.60 -24.01
C MET A 4 31.70 -5.79 -23.25
N ARG A 5 30.57 -5.53 -23.90
CA ARG A 5 29.39 -4.89 -23.29
C ARG A 5 28.81 -5.85 -22.26
N LYS A 6 28.98 -5.56 -20.97
CA LYS A 6 28.30 -6.27 -19.89
C LYS A 6 26.87 -5.74 -19.80
N THR A 7 25.98 -6.38 -20.55
CA THR A 7 24.53 -6.23 -20.44
C THR A 7 24.10 -6.90 -19.13
N LEU A 8 23.82 -6.11 -18.08
CA LEU A 8 23.11 -6.60 -16.90
C LEU A 8 21.66 -6.11 -17.00
N MET A 9 20.81 -6.95 -17.58
CA MET A 9 19.36 -6.77 -17.52
C MET A 9 18.92 -7.01 -16.07
N ILE A 10 18.38 -5.99 -15.41
CA ILE A 10 17.58 -6.18 -14.22
C ILE A 10 16.13 -6.01 -14.66
N VAL A 11 15.49 -7.16 -14.88
CA VAL A 11 14.04 -7.28 -15.04
C VAL A 11 13.45 -7.14 -13.64
N SER A 12 13.07 -5.92 -13.25
CA SER A 12 12.18 -5.71 -12.10
C SER A 12 10.75 -5.92 -12.56
N VAL A 13 10.25 -7.15 -12.38
CA VAL A 13 8.83 -7.47 -12.42
C VAL A 13 8.17 -6.72 -11.26
N LEU A 14 7.71 -5.49 -11.51
CA LEU A 14 6.70 -4.90 -10.62
C LEU A 14 5.44 -5.71 -10.83
N ALA A 15 5.11 -6.52 -9.82
CA ALA A 15 3.82 -7.13 -9.66
C ALA A 15 2.76 -6.04 -9.78
N MET A 16 2.02 -6.05 -10.88
CA MET A 16 0.77 -5.34 -11.02
C MET A 16 -0.19 -5.99 -10.02
N ALA A 17 -0.16 -5.52 -8.78
CA ALA A 17 -1.23 -5.77 -7.82
C ALA A 17 -2.50 -5.16 -8.43
N GLY A 18 -3.55 -5.97 -8.49
CA GLY A 18 -4.77 -5.72 -9.25
C GLY A 18 -5.32 -4.31 -9.06
N CYS A 19 -5.50 -3.62 -10.19
CA CYS A 19 -6.27 -2.40 -10.27
C CYS A 19 -7.76 -2.79 -10.28
N ASP A 20 -8.28 -3.11 -9.09
CA ASP A 20 -9.67 -3.47 -8.87
C ASP A 20 -10.48 -2.18 -8.68
N SER A 21 -11.20 -1.77 -9.72
CA SER A 21 -12.44 -0.94 -9.75
C SER A 21 -12.66 0.19 -8.71
N ARG A 22 -11.62 0.78 -8.11
CA ARG A 22 -11.66 1.94 -7.20
C ARG A 22 -10.76 3.08 -7.72
N ASN A 23 -10.92 3.42 -9.01
CA ASN A 23 -10.06 4.34 -9.79
C ASN A 23 -9.90 5.77 -9.24
N ASP A 24 -10.59 6.11 -8.15
CA ASP A 24 -10.62 7.45 -7.58
C ASP A 24 -10.13 7.49 -6.13
N LEU A 25 -9.78 6.34 -5.53
CA LEU A 25 -9.32 6.24 -4.15
C LEU A 25 -7.85 5.84 -4.07
N GLU A 26 -7.08 6.62 -3.31
CA GLU A 26 -5.68 6.37 -3.00
C GLU A 26 -5.51 5.95 -1.54
N CYS A 27 -4.61 5.02 -1.26
CA CYS A 27 -4.16 4.74 0.11
C CYS A 27 -3.07 5.73 0.50
N SER A 28 -3.31 6.53 1.54
CA SER A 28 -2.39 7.59 1.97
C SER A 28 -2.12 7.51 3.48
N THR A 29 -0.98 8.07 3.89
CA THR A 29 -0.57 8.15 5.31
C THR A 29 -0.16 9.56 5.66
N GLU A 30 -0.63 10.08 6.79
CA GLU A 30 -0.25 11.41 7.28
C GLU A 30 -0.35 11.44 8.81
N ASN A 31 0.56 12.14 9.49
CA ASN A 31 0.48 12.42 10.93
C ASN A 31 0.26 11.18 11.84
N GLY A 32 0.80 10.02 11.46
CA GLY A 32 0.63 8.79 12.23
C GLY A 32 -0.69 8.06 11.98
N GLU A 33 -1.43 8.46 10.95
CA GLU A 33 -2.66 7.81 10.49
C GLU A 33 -2.51 7.24 9.08
N ILE A 34 -3.31 6.20 8.80
CA ILE A 34 -3.49 5.62 7.47
C ILE A 34 -4.96 5.74 7.10
N PHE A 35 -5.26 6.22 5.89
CA PHE A 35 -6.60 6.50 5.43
C PHE A 35 -6.69 6.35 3.91
N SER A 36 -7.89 6.45 3.37
CA SER A 36 -8.13 6.51 1.93
C SER A 36 -8.46 7.94 1.53
N LEU A 37 -7.95 8.40 0.38
CA LEU A 37 -8.18 9.74 -0.14
C LEU A 37 -8.91 9.64 -1.46
N ASN A 38 -10.01 10.38 -1.62
CA ASN A 38 -10.66 10.50 -2.93
C ASN A 38 -10.10 11.68 -3.74
N ARG A 39 -10.54 11.83 -5.00
CA ARG A 39 -10.10 12.92 -5.89
C ARG A 39 -10.46 14.32 -5.41
N ASP A 40 -11.49 14.44 -4.57
CA ASP A 40 -11.91 15.70 -3.96
C ASP A 40 -11.09 16.05 -2.70
N GLY A 41 -10.16 15.17 -2.31
CA GLY A 41 -9.33 15.32 -1.11
C GLY A 41 -10.05 14.92 0.19
N GLU A 42 -11.18 14.23 0.10
CA GLU A 42 -11.90 13.71 1.25
C GLU A 42 -11.18 12.49 1.84
N ARG A 43 -11.05 12.48 3.17
CA ARG A 43 -10.52 11.34 3.92
C ARG A 43 -11.62 10.34 4.22
N LEU A 44 -11.40 9.11 3.78
CA LEU A 44 -12.25 7.95 3.99
C LEU A 44 -11.50 6.89 4.82
N ASN A 45 -12.23 5.87 5.27
CA ASN A 45 -11.64 4.76 6.01
C ASN A 45 -10.55 4.07 5.18
N ALA A 46 -9.42 3.71 5.80
CA ALA A 46 -8.30 3.05 5.11
C ALA A 46 -8.72 1.78 4.34
N LYS A 47 -9.74 1.04 4.76
CA LYS A 47 -10.22 -0.16 4.05
C LYS A 47 -10.77 0.13 2.65
N GLU A 48 -11.08 1.39 2.35
CA GLU A 48 -11.62 1.82 1.06
C GLU A 48 -10.54 1.91 -0.03
N ALA A 49 -9.25 1.95 0.29
CA ALA A 49 -8.17 1.97 -0.72
C ALA A 49 -6.90 1.23 -0.30
N CYS A 50 -6.65 1.10 0.99
CA CYS A 50 -5.48 0.41 1.53
C CYS A 50 -5.74 -1.09 1.59
N THR A 51 -4.75 -1.86 1.14
CA THR A 51 -4.73 -3.31 1.34
C THR A 51 -4.45 -3.64 2.80
N CYS A 52 -4.93 -4.79 3.28
CA CYS A 52 -4.62 -5.29 4.62
C CYS A 52 -3.12 -5.38 4.90
N MET A 53 -2.31 -5.70 3.88
CA MET A 53 -0.86 -5.70 4.01
C MET A 53 -0.31 -4.30 4.26
N GLN A 54 -0.78 -3.27 3.56
CA GLN A 54 -0.37 -1.88 3.79
C GLN A 54 -0.76 -1.41 5.20
N ILE A 55 -1.98 -1.72 5.64
CA ILE A 55 -2.46 -1.36 6.98
C ILE A 55 -1.63 -2.08 8.06
N ARG A 56 -1.37 -3.38 7.89
CA ARG A 56 -0.53 -4.17 8.82
C ARG A 56 0.88 -3.62 8.92
N MET A 57 1.52 -3.33 7.78
CA MET A 57 2.86 -2.73 7.77
C MET A 57 2.87 -1.37 8.45
N PHE A 58 1.87 -0.52 8.19
CA PHE A 58 1.75 0.79 8.81
C PHE A 58 1.59 0.70 10.34
N LYS A 59 0.66 -0.13 10.82
CA LYS A 59 0.43 -0.33 12.27
C LYS A 59 1.67 -0.90 12.94
N THR A 60 2.36 -1.83 12.29
CA THR A 60 3.63 -2.39 12.81
C THR A 60 4.73 -1.33 12.88
N ALA A 61 4.86 -0.50 11.84
CA ALA A 61 5.85 0.58 11.81
C ALA A 61 5.59 1.68 12.86
N THR A 62 4.32 1.95 13.17
CA THR A 62 3.92 3.02 14.11
C THR A 62 3.80 2.54 15.56
N LYS A 63 3.30 1.33 15.79
CA LYS A 63 3.04 0.76 17.13
C LYS A 63 4.01 -0.34 17.55
N GLY A 64 4.90 -0.78 16.65
CA GLY A 64 5.82 -1.90 16.88
C GLY A 64 5.19 -3.29 16.70
N PHE A 65 3.86 -3.37 16.60
CA PHE A 65 3.12 -4.59 16.30
C PHE A 65 1.79 -4.25 15.60
N ALA A 66 1.23 -5.21 14.88
CA ALA A 66 -0.13 -5.15 14.39
C ALA A 66 -1.03 -6.08 15.20
N ASP A 67 -2.10 -5.54 15.77
CA ASP A 67 -3.13 -6.33 16.42
C ASP A 67 -4.07 -6.89 15.34
N GLU A 68 -3.95 -8.18 15.06
CA GLU A 68 -4.74 -8.85 14.02
C GLU A 68 -6.26 -8.84 14.33
N THR A 69 -6.65 -8.78 15.61
CA THR A 69 -8.06 -8.66 15.99
C THR A 69 -8.59 -7.28 15.59
N GLN A 70 -7.84 -6.22 15.95
CA GLN A 70 -8.17 -4.85 15.54
C GLN A 70 -8.16 -4.68 14.01
N LEU A 71 -7.21 -5.33 13.32
CA LEU A 71 -7.17 -5.29 11.86
C LEU A 71 -8.44 -5.88 11.24
N SER A 72 -8.95 -6.97 11.82
CA SER A 72 -10.19 -7.60 11.37
C SER A 72 -11.41 -6.74 11.66
N ASP A 73 -11.55 -6.27 12.89
CA ASP A 73 -12.71 -5.49 13.32
C ASP A 73 -12.80 -4.12 12.62
N ASP A 74 -11.69 -3.39 12.50
CA ASP A 74 -11.68 -2.02 11.99
C ASP A 74 -11.62 -1.94 10.46
N TYR A 75 -10.93 -2.88 9.82
CA TYR A 75 -10.58 -2.80 8.40
C TYR A 75 -11.06 -4.01 7.57
N GLY A 76 -11.64 -5.04 8.19
CA GLY A 76 -12.10 -6.24 7.48
C GLY A 76 -10.95 -7.11 6.95
N CYS A 77 -9.80 -7.02 7.62
CA CYS A 77 -8.67 -7.92 7.42
C CYS A 77 -8.83 -9.22 8.23
#